data_AF-A0A6G9Y568-F1
#
_entry.id   AF-A0A6G9Y568-F1
#
_cell.length_a   1.000
_cell.length_b   1.000
_cell.length_c   1.000
_cell.angle_alpha   90.00
_cell.angle_beta   90.00
_cell.angle_gamma   90.00
#
_symmetry.space_group_name_H-M   'P 1'
#
loop_
_entity.id
_entity.type
_entity.pdbx_description
1 polymer ?
#
loop_
_entity_poly.entity_id
_entity_poly.type
_entity_poly.pdbx_seq_one_letter_code
_entity_poly.pdbx_strand_id
1 'polypeptide(L)'
;MSATRIAALVLATLATGLIAGVFYAYAISVMPALGRTDDRTIVDVMQKINVVIINPWFMLGFIGTIGFTALAAALHLGREQRTTLVVIGIALVLNVIAFAVTSGLNVPLNDQLMAAGDPDRIADLAKVRADFESSWVAWNIVRAILHTLAFLVLCGALFLAGVQHGRSERVAAQSVATGPAFGAQQNYTSPTGPQYGVPQQSSQQHRP
;
A
#
# COMPACT_ATOMS: atom_id res chain seq x y z
N MET A 1 -1.85 -16.09 0.73
CA MET A 1 -2.79 -14.96 0.43
C MET A 1 -2.53 -13.71 1.26
N SER A 2 -1.98 -13.78 2.48
CA SER A 2 -1.62 -12.60 3.28
C SER A 2 -0.42 -11.84 2.71
N ALA A 3 0.66 -12.53 2.33
CA ALA A 3 1.86 -11.91 1.78
C ALA A 3 1.59 -11.10 0.50
N THR A 4 0.76 -11.61 -0.41
CA THR A 4 0.39 -10.90 -1.65
C THR A 4 -0.46 -9.66 -1.39
N ARG A 5 -1.38 -9.71 -0.41
CA ARG A 5 -2.16 -8.55 0.05
C ARG A 5 -1.28 -7.43 0.61
N ILE A 6 -0.33 -7.81 1.48
CA ILE A 6 0.61 -6.86 2.09
C ILE A 6 1.53 -6.27 1.01
N ALA A 7 2.07 -7.10 0.11
CA ALA A 7 2.91 -6.63 -0.99
C ALA A 7 2.18 -5.60 -1.88
N ALA A 8 0.92 -5.84 -2.23
CA ALA A 8 0.12 -4.89 -2.99
C ALA A 8 -0.09 -3.56 -2.24
N LEU A 9 -0.37 -3.61 -0.94
CA LEU A 9 -0.48 -2.42 -0.10
C LEU A 9 0.84 -1.65 0.00
N VAL A 10 1.97 -2.34 0.13
CA VAL A 10 3.30 -1.71 0.16
C VAL A 10 3.58 -1.00 -1.17
N LEU A 11 3.31 -1.64 -2.31
CA LEU A 11 3.47 -1.02 -3.62
C LEU A 11 2.56 0.20 -3.80
N ALA A 12 1.29 0.11 -3.38
CA ALA A 12 0.35 1.23 -3.41
C ALA A 12 0.82 2.40 -2.54
N THR A 13 1.29 2.11 -1.34
CA THR A 13 1.78 3.10 -0.37
C THR A 13 3.04 3.77 -0.89
N LEU A 14 4.01 3.00 -1.40
CA LEU A 14 5.26 3.52 -1.94
C LEU A 14 5.01 4.42 -3.16
N ALA A 15 4.22 3.95 -4.13
CA ALA A 15 3.88 4.73 -5.31
C ALA A 15 3.18 6.05 -4.94
N THR A 16 2.16 5.99 -4.06
CA THR A 16 1.43 7.17 -3.61
C THR A 16 2.32 8.13 -2.82
N GLY A 17 3.20 7.62 -1.95
CA GLY A 17 4.13 8.43 -1.17
C GLY A 17 5.17 9.16 -2.03
N LEU A 18 5.74 8.48 -3.04
CA LEU A 18 6.68 9.10 -3.98
C LEU A 18 5.99 10.24 -4.76
N ILE A 19 4.78 10.01 -5.25
CA ILE A 19 4.01 11.01 -6.00
C ILE A 19 3.55 12.17 -5.12
N ALA A 20 3.12 11.91 -3.89
CA ALA A 20 2.85 12.94 -2.89
C ALA A 20 4.10 13.81 -2.66
N GLY A 21 5.27 13.18 -2.51
CA GLY A 21 6.56 13.84 -2.34
C GLY A 21 6.92 14.76 -3.52
N VAL A 22 6.71 14.31 -4.76
CA VAL A 22 6.94 15.13 -5.97
C VAL A 22 6.08 16.39 -5.93
N PHE A 23 4.76 16.26 -5.77
CA PHE A 23 3.87 17.43 -5.78
C PHE A 23 4.09 18.35 -4.58
N TYR A 24 4.38 17.79 -3.41
CA TYR A 24 4.77 18.55 -2.23
C TYR A 24 6.04 19.37 -2.47
N ALA A 25 7.11 18.76 -3.03
CA ALA A 25 8.35 19.45 -3.34
C ALA A 25 8.12 20.62 -4.32
N TYR A 26 7.22 20.44 -5.31
CA TYR A 26 6.83 21.53 -6.21
C TYR A 26 6.11 22.66 -5.49
N ALA A 27 5.23 22.34 -4.55
CA ALA A 27 4.47 23.33 -3.80
C ALA A 27 5.34 24.16 -2.85
N ILE A 28 6.29 23.52 -2.15
CA ILE A 28 7.03 24.17 -1.06
C ILE A 28 8.42 24.69 -1.44
N SER A 29 9.01 24.22 -2.55
CA SER A 29 10.40 24.54 -2.92
C SER A 29 10.54 24.94 -4.38
N VAL A 30 10.17 24.07 -5.33
CA VAL A 30 10.46 24.28 -6.76
C VAL A 30 9.74 25.52 -7.30
N MET A 31 8.40 25.57 -7.20
CA MET A 31 7.66 26.72 -7.73
C MET A 31 7.94 28.00 -6.94
N PRO A 32 8.07 28.00 -5.60
CA PRO A 32 8.54 29.20 -4.90
C PRO A 32 9.92 29.70 -5.34
N ALA A 33 10.85 28.82 -5.71
CA ALA A 33 12.15 29.23 -6.22
C ALA A 33 12.03 29.82 -7.64
N LEU A 34 11.33 29.13 -8.55
CA LEU A 34 11.06 29.63 -9.91
C LEU A 34 10.25 30.93 -9.90
N GLY A 35 9.35 31.10 -8.93
CA GLY A 35 8.57 32.33 -8.76
C GLY A 35 9.44 33.57 -8.51
N ARG A 36 10.69 33.38 -8.07
CA ARG A 36 11.69 34.43 -7.83
C ARG A 36 12.62 34.68 -9.02
N THR A 37 12.47 33.95 -10.13
CA THR A 37 13.22 34.21 -11.36
C THR A 37 12.43 35.14 -12.28
N ASP A 38 13.07 35.62 -13.36
CA ASP A 38 12.39 36.35 -14.42
C ASP A 38 11.44 35.44 -15.23
N ASP A 39 10.58 36.08 -16.03
CA ASP A 39 9.50 35.41 -16.76
C ASP A 39 10.01 34.45 -17.83
N ARG A 40 11.14 34.77 -18.47
CA ARG A 40 11.75 33.87 -19.46
C ARG A 40 12.20 32.58 -18.79
N THR A 41 12.91 32.69 -17.66
CA THR A 41 13.45 31.53 -16.95
C THR A 41 12.37 30.58 -16.48
N ILE A 42 11.29 31.07 -15.86
CA ILE A 42 10.21 30.19 -15.40
C ILE A 42 9.50 29.49 -16.56
N VAL A 43 9.21 30.21 -17.67
CA VAL A 43 8.58 29.63 -18.86
C VAL A 43 9.47 28.55 -19.47
N ASP A 44 10.76 28.87 -19.70
CA ASP A 44 11.74 27.94 -20.28
C ASP A 44 11.90 26.68 -19.41
N VAL A 45 12.08 26.85 -18.10
CA VAL A 45 12.26 25.73 -17.18
C VAL A 45 10.99 24.87 -17.09
N MET A 46 9.82 25.48 -16.99
CA MET A 46 8.56 24.74 -16.89
C MET A 46 8.20 24.01 -18.18
N GLN A 47 8.48 24.58 -19.36
CA GLN A 47 8.36 23.87 -20.64
C GLN A 47 9.28 22.64 -20.69
N LYS A 48 10.55 22.79 -20.29
CA LYS A 48 11.49 21.66 -20.21
C LYS A 48 11.02 20.59 -19.22
N ILE A 49 10.54 21.00 -18.04
CA ILE A 49 9.96 20.10 -17.03
C ILE A 49 8.79 19.31 -17.61
N ASN A 50 7.88 19.95 -18.34
CA ASN A 50 6.72 19.28 -18.94
C ASN A 50 7.13 18.14 -19.89
N VAL A 51 8.28 18.25 -20.53
CA VAL A 51 8.83 17.18 -21.38
C VAL A 51 9.51 16.09 -20.54
N VAL A 52 10.42 16.44 -19.63
CA VAL A 52 11.24 15.44 -18.90
C VAL A 52 10.47 14.68 -17.82
N ILE A 53 9.39 15.26 -17.28
CA ILE A 53 8.58 14.61 -16.25
C ILE A 53 7.84 13.38 -16.80
N ILE A 54 7.54 13.35 -18.11
CA ILE A 54 6.89 12.21 -18.77
C ILE A 54 7.96 11.15 -19.10
N ASN A 55 8.40 10.44 -18.07
CA ASN A 55 9.34 9.33 -18.17
C ASN A 55 8.77 8.06 -17.51
N PRO A 56 9.32 6.86 -17.83
CA PRO A 56 8.78 5.60 -17.32
C PRO A 56 8.71 5.50 -15.80
N TRP A 57 9.66 6.09 -15.07
CA TRP A 57 9.70 6.03 -13.61
C TRP A 57 8.59 6.87 -12.97
N PHE A 58 8.40 8.09 -13.46
CA PHE A 58 7.29 8.93 -13.01
C PHE A 58 5.95 8.30 -13.40
N MET A 59 5.80 7.80 -14.64
CA MET A 59 4.57 7.15 -15.09
C MET A 59 4.23 5.90 -14.28
N LEU A 60 5.23 5.07 -13.95
CA LEU A 60 5.05 3.88 -13.09
C LEU A 60 4.53 4.28 -11.70
N GLY A 61 5.11 5.30 -11.08
CA GLY A 61 4.63 5.81 -9.80
C GLY A 61 3.23 6.42 -9.90
N PHE A 62 3.01 7.29 -10.89
CA PHE A 62 1.80 8.07 -11.06
C PHE A 62 0.59 7.19 -11.37
N ILE A 63 0.68 6.34 -12.39
CA ILE A 63 -0.37 5.37 -12.72
C ILE A 63 -0.46 4.31 -11.61
N GLY A 64 0.67 3.95 -11.00
CA GLY A 64 0.76 3.03 -9.88
C GLY A 64 -0.06 3.46 -8.66
N THR A 65 -0.23 4.77 -8.42
CA THR A 65 -1.09 5.27 -7.33
C THR A 65 -2.52 4.74 -7.42
N ILE A 66 -3.07 4.60 -8.64
CA ILE A 66 -4.39 4.04 -8.88
C ILE A 66 -4.28 2.52 -9.05
N GLY A 67 -3.38 2.05 -9.91
CA GLY A 67 -3.29 0.64 -10.29
C GLY A 67 -2.97 -0.29 -9.10
N PHE A 68 -1.95 0.04 -8.30
CA PHE A 68 -1.59 -0.76 -7.13
C PHE A 68 -2.63 -0.66 -6.02
N THR A 69 -3.26 0.52 -5.84
CA THR A 69 -4.33 0.69 -4.85
C THR A 69 -5.58 -0.10 -5.24
N ALA A 70 -5.95 -0.13 -6.52
CA ALA A 70 -7.04 -0.95 -7.04
C ALA A 70 -6.74 -2.45 -6.90
N LEU A 71 -5.51 -2.87 -7.19
CA LEU A 71 -5.07 -4.25 -6.95
C LEU A 71 -5.15 -4.62 -5.47
N ALA A 72 -4.68 -3.74 -4.58
CA ALA A 72 -4.79 -3.94 -3.13
C ALA A 72 -6.26 -4.07 -2.70
N ALA A 73 -7.17 -3.24 -3.22
CA ALA A 73 -8.60 -3.34 -2.95
C ALA A 73 -9.18 -4.68 -3.43
N ALA A 74 -8.87 -5.09 -4.66
CA ALA A 74 -9.33 -6.36 -5.22
C ALA A 74 -8.86 -7.57 -4.39
N LEU A 75 -7.61 -7.55 -3.91
CA LEU A 75 -7.07 -8.61 -3.07
C LEU A 75 -7.68 -8.64 -1.66
N HIS A 76 -8.28 -7.54 -1.19
CA HIS A 76 -8.97 -7.42 0.10
C HIS A 76 -10.49 -7.57 0.00
N LEU A 77 -11.02 -8.07 -1.12
CA LEU A 77 -12.42 -8.47 -1.20
C LEU A 77 -12.71 -9.61 -0.21
N GLY A 78 -13.81 -9.48 0.55
CA GLY A 78 -14.25 -10.47 1.53
C GLY A 78 -14.71 -9.85 2.86
N ARG A 79 -15.61 -10.55 3.56
CA ARG A 79 -16.23 -10.04 4.80
C ARG A 79 -15.21 -9.79 5.92
N GLU A 80 -14.21 -10.66 6.05
CA GLU A 80 -13.18 -10.55 7.10
C GLU A 80 -12.27 -9.33 6.93
N GLN A 81 -12.17 -8.80 5.71
CA GLN A 81 -11.27 -7.70 5.35
C GLN A 81 -12.01 -6.38 5.16
N ARG A 82 -13.31 -6.32 5.48
CA ARG A 82 -14.20 -5.21 5.13
C ARG A 82 -13.69 -3.85 5.61
N THR A 83 -13.17 -3.77 6.83
CA THR A 83 -12.63 -2.51 7.37
C THR A 83 -11.42 -2.04 6.57
N THR A 84 -10.45 -2.92 6.32
CA THR A 84 -9.25 -2.62 5.52
C THR A 84 -9.63 -2.23 4.09
N LEU A 85 -10.58 -2.95 3.49
CA LEU A 85 -11.09 -2.67 2.16
C LEU A 85 -11.71 -1.27 2.06
N VAL A 86 -12.51 -0.84 3.03
CA VAL A 86 -13.08 0.52 3.06
C VAL A 86 -11.98 1.58 3.10
N VAL A 87 -10.96 1.39 3.94
CA VAL A 87 -9.83 2.33 4.04
C VAL A 87 -9.05 2.41 2.72
N ILE A 88 -8.76 1.27 2.08
CA ILE A 88 -8.14 1.24 0.75
C ILE A 88 -9.02 1.96 -0.29
N GLY A 89 -10.34 1.76 -0.23
CA GLY A 89 -11.30 2.42 -1.12
C GLY A 89 -11.27 3.95 -0.99
N ILE A 90 -11.14 4.49 0.23
CA ILE A 90 -10.98 5.93 0.45
C ILE A 90 -9.71 6.44 -0.21
N ALA A 91 -8.58 5.75 -0.01
CA ALA A 91 -7.32 6.14 -0.66
C ALA A 91 -7.41 6.08 -2.19
N LEU A 92 -8.09 5.06 -2.74
CA LEU A 92 -8.31 4.93 -4.18
C LEU A 92 -9.09 6.13 -4.73
N VAL A 93 -10.18 6.52 -4.07
CA VAL A 93 -10.98 7.68 -4.48
C VAL A 93 -10.14 8.97 -4.45
N LEU A 94 -9.35 9.18 -3.39
CA LEU A 94 -8.47 10.34 -3.30
C LEU A 94 -7.44 10.39 -4.45
N ASN A 95 -6.80 9.25 -4.76
CA ASN A 95 -5.86 9.15 -5.88
C ASN A 95 -6.55 9.38 -7.23
N VAL A 96 -7.77 8.87 -7.43
CA VAL A 96 -8.55 9.11 -8.67
C VAL A 96 -8.91 10.59 -8.82
N ILE A 97 -9.33 11.26 -7.74
CA ILE A 97 -9.61 12.71 -7.77
C ILE A 97 -8.34 13.49 -8.10
N ALA A 98 -7.19 13.17 -7.48
CA ALA A 98 -5.92 13.84 -7.77
C ALA A 98 -5.45 13.63 -9.23
N PHE A 99 -5.68 12.44 -9.78
CA PHE A 99 -5.44 12.16 -11.18
C PHE A 99 -6.35 13.00 -12.09
N ALA A 100 -7.64 13.12 -11.76
CA ALA A 100 -8.58 13.95 -12.50
C ALA A 100 -8.21 15.44 -12.46
N VAL A 101 -7.73 15.95 -11.32
CA VAL A 101 -7.15 17.31 -11.22
C VAL A 101 -5.94 17.46 -12.15
N THR A 102 -5.08 16.44 -12.19
CA THR A 102 -3.91 16.46 -13.08
C THR A 102 -4.33 16.55 -14.55
N SER A 103 -5.17 15.63 -15.01
CA SER A 103 -5.54 15.55 -16.43
C SER A 103 -6.49 16.67 -16.86
N GLY A 104 -7.37 17.14 -15.98
CA GLY A 104 -8.38 18.15 -16.30
C GLY A 104 -7.93 19.60 -16.09
N LEU A 105 -6.88 19.84 -15.29
CA LEU A 105 -6.49 21.20 -14.89
C LEU A 105 -5.00 21.45 -15.13
N ASN A 106 -4.11 20.64 -14.57
CA ASN A 106 -2.66 20.85 -14.74
C ASN A 106 -2.16 20.55 -16.15
N VAL A 107 -2.62 19.47 -16.79
CA VAL A 107 -2.21 19.11 -18.16
C VAL A 107 -2.65 20.19 -19.17
N PRO A 108 -3.90 20.69 -19.17
CA PRO A 108 -4.27 21.80 -20.04
C PRO A 108 -3.46 23.07 -19.84
N LEU A 109 -3.05 23.40 -18.60
CA LEU A 109 -2.15 24.52 -18.34
C LEU A 109 -0.75 24.27 -18.89
N ASN A 110 -0.25 23.04 -18.78
CA ASN A 110 1.03 22.63 -19.37
C ASN A 110 1.00 22.72 -20.90
N ASP A 111 -0.08 22.26 -21.53
CA ASP A 111 -0.25 22.30 -22.98
C ASP A 111 -0.31 23.75 -23.50
N GLN A 112 -1.02 24.63 -22.78
CA GLN A 112 -1.03 26.07 -23.07
C GLN A 112 0.37 26.69 -22.97
N LEU A 113 1.12 26.36 -21.92
CA LEU A 113 2.50 26.84 -21.75
C LEU A 113 3.40 26.35 -22.89
N MET A 114 3.25 25.09 -23.32
CA MET A 114 3.99 24.54 -24.47
C MET A 114 3.59 25.21 -25.78
N ALA A 115 2.30 25.50 -25.97
CA ALA A 115 1.77 26.15 -27.17
C ALA A 115 2.23 27.60 -27.33
N ALA A 116 2.71 28.25 -26.26
CA ALA A 116 3.30 29.59 -26.33
C ALA A 116 4.60 29.64 -27.18
N GLY A 117 5.26 28.49 -27.39
CA GLY A 117 6.41 28.36 -28.28
C GLY A 117 7.76 28.65 -27.62
N ASP A 118 8.75 28.96 -28.45
CA ASP A 118 10.14 29.23 -28.04
C ASP A 118 10.21 30.48 -27.13
N PRO A 119 10.67 30.36 -25.87
CA PRO A 119 10.77 31.48 -24.94
C PRO A 119 11.54 32.69 -25.47
N ASP A 120 12.50 32.49 -26.37
CA ASP A 120 13.29 33.57 -26.97
C ASP A 120 12.55 34.33 -28.08
N ARG A 121 11.38 33.83 -28.51
CA ARG A 121 10.53 34.41 -29.56
C ARG A 121 9.18 34.91 -29.06
N ILE A 122 8.87 34.70 -27.78
CA ILE A 122 7.61 35.13 -27.17
C ILE A 122 7.66 36.64 -26.94
N ALA A 123 6.69 37.37 -27.51
CA ALA A 123 6.62 38.83 -27.40
C ALA A 123 6.22 39.32 -25.99
N ASP A 124 5.39 38.57 -25.26
CA ASP A 124 4.88 38.92 -23.94
C ASP A 124 4.96 37.73 -22.98
N LEU A 125 6.17 37.50 -22.44
CA LEU A 125 6.44 36.44 -21.47
C LEU A 125 5.70 36.67 -20.13
N ALA A 126 5.50 37.93 -19.74
CA ALA A 126 4.81 38.29 -18.50
C ALA A 126 3.35 37.82 -18.55
N LYS A 127 2.66 37.99 -19.69
CA LYS A 127 1.32 37.45 -19.88
C LYS A 127 1.28 35.93 -19.85
N VAL A 128 2.19 35.25 -20.56
CA VAL A 128 2.25 33.78 -20.56
C VAL A 128 2.44 33.23 -19.15
N ARG A 129 3.32 33.86 -18.36
CA ARG A 129 3.54 33.52 -16.96
C ARG A 129 2.28 33.77 -16.11
N ALA A 130 1.64 34.93 -16.25
CA ALA A 130 0.46 35.30 -15.48
C ALA A 130 -0.71 34.32 -15.71
N ASP A 131 -0.90 33.88 -16.95
CA ASP A 131 -1.95 32.93 -17.34
C ASP A 131 -1.66 31.50 -16.82
N PHE A 132 -0.40 31.18 -16.49
CA PHE A 132 0.05 29.84 -16.08
C PHE A 132 0.30 29.70 -14.57
N GLU A 133 1.21 30.50 -13.99
CA GLU A 133 1.90 30.17 -12.74
C GLU A 133 0.94 30.03 -11.55
N SER A 134 0.10 31.04 -11.30
CA SER A 134 -0.78 31.09 -10.13
C SER A 134 -1.78 29.93 -10.12
N SER A 135 -2.46 29.71 -11.24
CA SER A 135 -3.39 28.61 -11.45
C SER A 135 -2.70 27.26 -11.34
N TRP A 136 -1.53 27.10 -11.96
CA TRP A 136 -0.78 25.84 -11.93
C TRP A 136 -0.35 25.48 -10.51
N VAL A 137 0.18 26.45 -9.75
CA VAL A 137 0.60 26.27 -8.35
C VAL A 137 -0.58 25.91 -7.46
N ALA A 138 -1.72 26.60 -7.60
CA ALA A 138 -2.92 26.31 -6.82
C ALA A 138 -3.39 24.85 -7.03
N TRP A 139 -3.49 24.40 -8.28
CA TRP A 139 -3.87 23.02 -8.57
C TRP A 139 -2.80 22.00 -8.17
N ASN A 140 -1.51 22.35 -8.25
CA ASN A 140 -0.45 21.51 -7.72
C ASN A 140 -0.56 21.32 -6.20
N ILE A 141 -0.89 22.35 -5.43
CA ILE A 141 -1.13 22.25 -3.99
C ILE A 141 -2.30 21.30 -3.71
N VAL A 142 -3.39 21.40 -4.45
CA VAL A 142 -4.53 20.47 -4.33
C VAL A 142 -4.08 19.02 -4.55
N ARG A 143 -3.29 18.75 -5.60
CA ARG A 143 -2.73 17.41 -5.85
C ARG A 143 -1.83 16.92 -4.72
N ALA A 144 -0.97 17.80 -4.20
CA ALA A 144 -0.09 17.48 -3.08
C ALA A 144 -0.90 17.06 -1.84
N ILE A 145 -1.94 17.83 -1.49
CA ILE A 145 -2.85 17.52 -0.37
C ILE A 145 -3.54 16.18 -0.59
N LEU A 146 -4.18 15.98 -1.76
CA LEU A 146 -4.94 14.75 -2.04
C LEU A 146 -4.06 13.49 -1.99
N HIS A 147 -2.88 13.51 -2.62
CA HIS A 147 -1.96 12.37 -2.57
C HIS A 147 -1.34 12.17 -1.19
N THR A 148 -1.09 13.24 -0.43
CA THR A 148 -0.60 13.12 0.95
C THR A 148 -1.65 12.48 1.86
N LEU A 149 -2.93 12.89 1.73
CA LEU A 149 -4.03 12.25 2.45
C LEU A 149 -4.19 10.79 2.03
N ALA A 150 -4.15 10.48 0.73
CA ALA A 150 -4.21 9.11 0.24
C ALA A 150 -3.06 8.26 0.80
N PHE A 151 -1.84 8.81 0.85
CA PHE A 151 -0.68 8.15 1.45
C PHE A 151 -0.90 7.86 2.94
N LEU A 152 -1.38 8.82 3.72
CA LEU A 152 -1.69 8.63 5.14
C LEU A 152 -2.76 7.54 5.35
N VAL A 153 -3.81 7.54 4.52
CA VAL A 153 -4.86 6.52 4.55
C VAL A 153 -4.29 5.13 4.23
N LEU A 154 -3.38 5.02 3.25
CA LEU A 154 -2.71 3.75 2.90
C LEU A 154 -1.76 3.26 4.00
N CYS A 155 -1.05 4.15 4.68
CA CYS A 155 -0.29 3.81 5.89
C CYS A 155 -1.21 3.22 6.97
N GLY A 156 -2.40 3.79 7.16
CA GLY A 156 -3.43 3.24 8.04
C GLY A 156 -3.94 1.86 7.60
N ALA A 157 -4.13 1.65 6.28
CA ALA A 157 -4.51 0.35 5.74
C ALA A 157 -3.42 -0.71 5.96
N LEU A 158 -2.15 -0.37 5.75
CA LEU A 158 -1.01 -1.24 6.04
C LEU A 158 -0.96 -1.64 7.52
N PHE A 159 -1.11 -0.67 8.42
CA PHE A 159 -1.14 -0.93 9.86
C PHE A 159 -2.28 -1.88 10.23
N LEU A 160 -3.49 -1.63 9.72
CA LEU A 160 -4.67 -2.46 10.00
C LEU A 160 -4.49 -3.88 9.46
N ALA A 161 -3.97 -4.03 8.25
CA ALA A 161 -3.67 -5.33 7.65
C ALA A 161 -2.63 -6.12 8.48
N GLY A 162 -1.59 -5.44 8.98
CA GLY A 162 -0.59 -6.04 9.86
C GLY A 162 -1.18 -6.53 11.19
N VAL A 163 -2.03 -5.71 11.82
CA VAL A 163 -2.73 -6.09 13.07
C VAL A 163 -3.64 -7.29 12.87
N GLN A 164 -4.38 -7.34 11.75
CA GLN A 164 -5.25 -8.47 11.41
C GLN A 164 -4.43 -9.75 11.20
N HIS A 165 -3.31 -9.66 10.49
CA HIS A 165 -2.44 -10.80 10.24
C HIS A 165 -1.90 -11.41 11.54
N GLY A 166 -1.38 -10.58 12.45
CA GLY A 166 -0.88 -11.05 13.74
C GLY A 166 -1.97 -11.64 14.64
N ARG A 167 -3.21 -11.14 14.55
CA ARG A 167 -4.35 -11.72 15.27
C ARG A 167 -4.70 -13.12 14.76
N SER A 168 -4.74 -13.31 13.45
CA SER A 168 -5.00 -14.61 12.83
C SER A 168 -3.95 -15.66 13.18
N GLU A 169 -2.66 -15.28 13.20
CA GLU A 169 -1.58 -16.20 13.60
C GLU A 169 -1.68 -16.62 15.07
N ARG A 170 -2.02 -15.70 15.97
CA ARG A 170 -2.22 -16.01 17.40
C ARG A 170 -3.40 -16.96 17.61
N VAL A 171 -4.52 -16.73 16.92
CA VAL A 171 -5.70 -17.62 17.00
C VAL A 171 -5.34 -19.01 16.45
N ALA A 172 -4.61 -19.09 15.34
CA ALA A 172 -4.13 -20.35 14.80
C ALA A 172 -3.22 -21.10 15.80
N ALA A 173 -2.23 -20.41 16.39
CA ALA A 173 -1.34 -20.99 17.39
C ALA A 173 -2.09 -21.49 18.63
N GLN A 174 -3.09 -20.73 19.11
CA GLN A 174 -3.94 -21.15 20.22
C GLN A 174 -4.78 -22.38 19.87
N SER A 175 -5.37 -22.43 18.67
CA SER A 175 -6.16 -23.58 18.23
C SER A 175 -5.35 -24.86 18.05
N VAL A 176 -4.07 -24.75 17.67
CA VAL A 176 -3.12 -25.89 17.65
C VAL A 176 -2.81 -26.34 19.08
N ALA A 177 -2.58 -25.41 20.01
CA ALA A 177 -2.30 -25.73 21.41
C ALA A 177 -3.51 -26.36 22.14
N THR A 178 -4.74 -26.03 21.73
CA THR A 178 -5.99 -26.57 22.31
C THR A 178 -6.65 -27.66 21.47
N GLY A 179 -6.03 -28.10 20.37
CA GLY A 179 -6.52 -29.22 19.56
C GLY A 179 -6.64 -30.50 20.41
N PRO A 180 -7.56 -31.43 20.07
CA PRO A 180 -7.77 -32.61 20.89
C PRO A 180 -6.43 -33.30 21.08
N ALA A 181 -6.02 -33.51 22.34
CA ALA A 181 -4.96 -34.44 22.65
C ALA A 181 -5.36 -35.74 21.97
N PHE A 182 -4.72 -36.07 20.83
CA PHE A 182 -4.84 -37.39 20.24
C PHE A 182 -4.51 -38.33 21.37
N GLY A 183 -5.54 -39.06 21.83
CA GLY A 183 -5.52 -39.76 23.09
C GLY A 183 -4.31 -40.67 23.15
N ALA A 184 -3.25 -40.23 23.82
CA ALA A 184 -2.29 -41.10 24.45
C ALA A 184 -2.94 -41.72 25.70
N GLN A 185 -4.16 -42.23 25.55
CA GLN A 185 -4.66 -43.26 26.43
C GLN A 185 -4.09 -44.56 25.88
N GLN A 186 -2.87 -44.81 26.34
CA GLN A 186 -2.20 -46.08 26.31
C GLN A 186 -3.18 -47.17 26.77
N ASN A 187 -3.82 -47.86 25.83
CA ASN A 187 -4.20 -49.26 26.06
C ASN A 187 -2.91 -50.09 25.96
N TYR A 188 -2.02 -49.91 26.95
CA TYR A 188 -1.02 -50.90 27.29
C TYR A 188 -1.72 -51.93 28.17
N THR A 189 -2.55 -52.78 27.56
CA THR A 189 -2.91 -54.04 28.20
C THR A 189 -1.64 -54.86 28.30
N SER A 190 -1.06 -54.93 29.50
CA SER A 190 -0.01 -55.87 29.84
C SER A 190 -0.38 -57.25 29.30
N PRO A 191 0.49 -57.95 28.55
CA PRO A 191 0.24 -59.35 28.22
C PRO A 191 0.23 -60.12 29.53
N THR A 192 -0.93 -60.62 29.93
CA THR A 192 -1.06 -61.62 30.98
C THR A 192 -0.31 -62.86 30.51
N GLY A 193 0.95 -62.99 30.94
CA GLY A 193 1.71 -64.22 30.80
C GLY A 193 0.99 -65.37 31.52
N PRO A 194 1.17 -66.62 31.09
CA PRO A 194 0.51 -67.77 31.69
C PRO A 194 0.91 -67.91 33.17
N GLN A 195 -0.10 -67.94 34.05
CA GLN A 195 0.06 -68.26 35.47
C GLN A 195 0.49 -69.72 35.62
N TYR A 196 1.77 -69.95 35.91
CA TYR A 196 2.21 -71.25 36.41
C TYR A 196 1.77 -71.40 37.87
N GLY A 197 0.84 -72.32 38.10
CA GLY A 197 0.35 -72.67 39.43
C GLY A 197 1.45 -73.29 40.28
N VAL A 198 1.65 -72.74 41.48
CA VAL A 198 2.51 -73.32 42.52
C VAL A 198 1.70 -74.38 43.26
N PRO A 199 2.09 -75.67 43.27
CA PRO A 199 1.37 -76.69 44.02
C PRO A 199 1.61 -76.54 45.52
N GLN A 200 0.53 -76.57 46.30
CA GLN A 200 0.58 -76.64 47.76
C GLN A 200 1.26 -77.94 48.21
N GLN A 201 2.32 -77.82 49.00
CA GLN A 201 2.88 -78.94 49.76
C GLN A 201 1.93 -79.28 50.92
N SER A 202 1.27 -80.43 50.83
CA SER A 202 0.63 -81.09 51.98
C SER A 202 1.36 -82.40 52.27
N SER A 203 1.92 -82.44 53.47
CA SER A 203 2.74 -83.49 54.06
C SER A 203 1.91 -84.69 54.53
N GLN A 204 2.54 -85.88 54.54
CA GLN A 204 2.20 -87.11 55.31
C GLN A 204 1.04 -87.98 54.74
N GLN A 205 1.03 -89.32 54.71
CA GLN A 205 1.59 -90.42 55.53
C GLN A 205 1.43 -91.75 54.70
N HIS A 206 2.48 -92.54 54.42
CA HIS A 206 2.88 -93.82 55.04
C HIS A 206 2.01 -95.10 54.86
N ARG A 207 2.49 -96.02 53.98
CA ARG A 207 2.54 -97.53 54.01
C ARG A 207 1.26 -98.38 54.23
N PRO A 208 1.32 -99.71 54.00
CA PRO A 208 2.20 -100.54 53.15
C PRO A 208 1.49 -101.12 51.90
#